data_AF-A0A1B6KFJ3-F1
#
_entry.id   AF-A0A1B6KFJ3-F1
#
_cell.length_a   1.000
_cell.length_b   1.000
_cell.length_c   1.000
_cell.angle_alpha   90.00
_cell.angle_beta   90.00
_cell.angle_gamma   90.00
#
_symmetry.space_group_name_H-M   'P 1'
#
loop_
_entity.id
_entity.type
_entity.pdbx_description
1 polymer ?
#
loop_
_entity_poly.entity_id
_entity_poly.type
_entity_poly.pdbx_seq_one_letter_code
_entity_poly.pdbx_strand_id
1 'polypeptide(L)'
;GNKLHACAILKLCGESGTAGCEPDQLSHAIDYVKCLVKTKNQQKASDKCARAQGMDPNSIMDCAFDDKGDTLHKIYGQRTLSFKPELRYVPSVAINGKLNTDAETDLMGEICKLRPKLC
;
A
#
# COMPACT_ATOMS: atom_id res chain seq x y z
N GLY A 1 2.47 -8.61 8.51
CA GLY A 1 1.71 -7.45 8.03
C GLY A 1 2.31 -6.86 6.79
N ASN A 2 3.38 -6.08 6.92
CA ASN A 2 3.97 -5.35 5.79
C ASN A 2 4.30 -6.21 4.57
N LYS A 3 4.86 -7.42 4.76
CA LYS A 3 5.10 -8.37 3.67
C LYS A 3 3.82 -8.79 2.94
N LEU A 4 2.73 -9.06 3.67
CA LEU A 4 1.42 -9.42 3.10
C LEU A 4 0.88 -8.27 2.23
N HIS A 5 0.96 -7.02 2.73
CA HIS A 5 0.54 -5.84 1.97
C HIS A 5 1.36 -5.66 0.69
N ALA A 6 2.69 -5.80 0.80
CA ALA A 6 3.61 -5.71 -0.32
C ALA A 6 3.34 -6.79 -1.38
N CYS A 7 3.09 -8.03 -0.95
CA CYS A 7 2.77 -9.14 -1.83
C CYS A 7 1.41 -8.96 -2.53
N ALA A 8 0.39 -8.44 -1.86
CA ALA A 8 -0.87 -8.12 -2.51
C ALA A 8 -0.73 -7.05 -3.60
N ILE A 9 0.05 -6.00 -3.32
CA ILE A 9 0.40 -5.00 -4.34
C ILE A 9 1.12 -5.68 -5.51
N LEU A 10 2.10 -6.55 -5.24
CA LEU A 10 2.80 -7.27 -6.31
C LEU A 10 1.83 -8.13 -7.15
N LYS A 11 0.92 -8.86 -6.52
CA LYS A 11 0.00 -9.77 -7.23
C LYS A 11 -1.05 -9.03 -8.08
N LEU A 12 -1.52 -7.88 -7.61
CA LEU A 12 -2.53 -7.10 -8.32
C LEU A 12 -1.95 -6.08 -9.30
N CYS A 13 -0.84 -5.43 -8.94
CA CYS A 13 -0.27 -4.30 -9.67
C CYS A 13 1.09 -4.60 -10.32
N GLY A 14 1.69 -5.76 -10.08
CA GLY A 14 2.99 -6.14 -10.65
C GLY A 14 4.19 -5.47 -9.96
N GLU A 15 5.36 -5.60 -10.59
CA GLU A 15 6.65 -5.22 -9.99
C GLU A 15 6.86 -3.70 -9.85
N SER A 16 6.17 -2.90 -10.68
CA SER A 16 6.17 -1.43 -10.60
C SER A 16 5.43 -0.89 -9.36
N GLY A 17 4.81 -1.77 -8.58
CA GLY A 17 3.96 -1.39 -7.45
C GLY A 17 2.71 -0.67 -7.93
N THR A 18 2.21 0.28 -7.14
CA THR A 18 0.97 1.00 -7.49
C THR A 18 1.14 2.03 -8.61
N ALA A 19 2.37 2.31 -9.06
CA ALA A 19 2.63 3.22 -10.16
C ALA A 19 2.24 2.57 -11.50
N GLY A 20 1.21 3.09 -12.15
CA GLY A 20 0.67 2.51 -13.39
C GLY A 20 -0.23 1.29 -13.17
N CYS A 21 -0.65 1.02 -11.94
CA CYS A 21 -1.65 0.00 -11.66
C CYS A 21 -3.02 0.44 -12.17
N GLU A 22 -3.75 -0.45 -12.83
CA GLU A 22 -5.11 -0.15 -13.31
C GLU A 22 -6.03 0.22 -12.13
N PRO A 23 -6.96 1.17 -12.30
CA PRO A 23 -7.81 1.65 -11.20
C PRO A 23 -8.56 0.55 -10.43
N ASP A 24 -9.07 -0.45 -11.15
CA ASP A 24 -9.79 -1.57 -10.55
C ASP A 24 -8.86 -2.47 -9.71
N GLN A 25 -7.67 -2.79 -10.25
CA GLN A 25 -6.65 -3.57 -9.53
C GLN A 25 -6.14 -2.82 -8.29
N LEU A 26 -5.92 -1.52 -8.42
CA LEU A 26 -5.51 -0.65 -7.32
C LEU A 26 -6.57 -0.61 -6.22
N SER A 27 -7.86 -0.55 -6.58
CA SER A 27 -8.97 -0.57 -5.62
C SER A 27 -9.00 -1.88 -4.83
N HIS A 28 -8.85 -3.02 -5.50
CA HIS A 28 -8.73 -4.32 -4.83
C HIS A 28 -7.52 -4.40 -3.89
N ALA A 29 -6.37 -3.83 -4.29
CA ALA A 29 -5.17 -3.83 -3.45
C ALA A 29 -5.37 -2.97 -2.19
N ILE A 30 -5.96 -1.79 -2.35
CA ILE A 30 -6.30 -0.89 -1.24
C ILE A 30 -7.31 -1.55 -0.29
N ASP A 31 -8.34 -2.22 -0.82
CA ASP A 31 -9.36 -2.86 0.01
C ASP A 31 -8.85 -4.11 0.75
N TYR A 32 -7.93 -4.86 0.14
CA TYR A 32 -7.19 -5.91 0.85
C TYR A 32 -6.41 -5.34 2.04
N VAL A 33 -5.63 -4.27 1.82
CA VAL A 33 -4.85 -3.62 2.89
C VAL A 33 -5.78 -3.08 3.98
N LYS A 34 -6.88 -2.39 3.61
CA LYS A 34 -7.88 -1.87 4.56
C LYS A 34 -8.53 -2.96 5.39
N CYS A 35 -8.78 -4.13 4.80
CA CYS A 35 -9.30 -5.29 5.52
C CYS A 35 -8.30 -5.79 6.58
N LEU A 36 -7.03 -5.88 6.22
CA LEU A 36 -5.96 -6.37 7.10
C LEU A 36 -5.63 -5.43 8.25
N VAL A 37 -5.45 -4.14 7.98
CA VAL A 37 -5.02 -3.16 9.01
C VAL A 37 -6.03 -3.03 10.15
N LYS A 38 -7.30 -3.40 9.92
CA LYS A 38 -8.36 -3.43 10.95
C LYS A 38 -8.24 -4.63 11.90
N THR A 39 -7.40 -5.62 11.60
CA THR A 39 -7.32 -6.86 12.36
C THR A 39 -5.99 -6.98 13.11
N LYS A 40 -6.04 -7.32 14.40
CA LYS A 40 -4.83 -7.53 15.22
C LYS A 40 -3.93 -8.63 14.67
N ASN A 41 -4.53 -9.77 14.31
CA ASN A 41 -3.80 -10.87 13.68
C ASN A 41 -3.98 -10.83 12.16
N GLN A 42 -3.12 -10.05 11.52
CA GLN A 42 -3.14 -9.85 10.06
C GLN A 42 -2.91 -11.16 9.29
N GLN A 43 -2.03 -12.04 9.77
CA GLN A 43 -1.77 -13.32 9.11
C GLN A 43 -3.05 -14.17 9.04
N LYS A 44 -3.80 -14.29 10.16
CA LYS A 44 -5.08 -15.01 10.20
C LYS A 44 -6.18 -14.34 9.35
N ALA A 45 -6.11 -13.02 9.18
CA ALA A 45 -7.08 -12.28 8.39
C ALA A 45 -6.79 -12.30 6.88
N SER A 46 -5.53 -12.56 6.49
CA SER A 46 -5.06 -12.46 5.10
C SER A 46 -5.94 -13.24 4.14
N ASP A 47 -6.21 -14.52 4.42
CA ASP A 47 -6.97 -15.37 3.49
C ASP A 47 -8.38 -14.86 3.25
N LYS A 48 -9.06 -14.43 4.32
CA LYS A 48 -10.40 -13.84 4.23
C LYS A 48 -10.36 -12.55 3.40
N CYS A 49 -9.39 -11.68 3.69
CA CYS A 49 -9.23 -10.43 2.96
C CYS A 49 -8.87 -10.65 1.49
N ALA A 50 -8.03 -11.64 1.19
CA ALA A 50 -7.63 -12.00 -0.17
C ALA A 50 -8.81 -12.50 -0.99
N ARG A 51 -9.57 -13.46 -0.46
CA ARG A 51 -10.77 -14.01 -1.12
C ARG A 51 -11.83 -12.93 -1.37
N ALA A 52 -12.02 -12.01 -0.43
CA ALA A 52 -12.96 -10.90 -0.59
C ALA A 52 -12.60 -9.97 -1.77
N GLN A 53 -11.34 -9.98 -2.21
CA GLN A 53 -10.85 -9.20 -3.35
C GLN A 53 -10.57 -10.08 -4.58
N GLY A 54 -11.09 -11.31 -4.61
CA GLY A 54 -10.92 -12.23 -5.74
C GLY A 54 -9.48 -12.76 -5.92
N MET A 55 -8.61 -12.62 -4.92
CA MET A 55 -7.25 -13.11 -4.96
C MET A 55 -7.13 -14.53 -4.38
N ASP A 56 -6.16 -15.30 -4.88
CA ASP A 56 -5.75 -16.56 -4.27
C ASP A 56 -4.94 -16.29 -2.98
N PRO A 57 -5.43 -16.72 -1.80
CA PRO A 57 -4.71 -16.56 -0.54
C PRO A 57 -3.30 -17.17 -0.54
N ASN A 58 -3.14 -18.33 -1.17
CA ASN A 58 -1.86 -19.04 -1.13
C ASN A 58 -0.80 -18.23 -1.87
N SER A 59 -1.14 -17.68 -3.04
CA SER A 59 -0.23 -16.81 -3.79
C SER A 59 0.31 -15.62 -2.99
N ILE A 60 -0.47 -15.09 -2.05
CA ILE A 60 -0.06 -13.98 -1.19
C ILE A 60 0.77 -14.49 -0.02
N MET A 61 0.33 -15.58 0.60
CA MET A 61 0.97 -16.14 1.78
C MET A 61 2.36 -16.70 1.45
N ASP A 62 2.48 -17.43 0.34
CA ASP A 62 3.74 -17.97 -0.15
C ASP A 62 4.74 -16.84 -0.43
N CYS A 63 4.30 -15.80 -1.16
CA CYS A 63 5.11 -14.59 -1.38
C CYS A 63 5.52 -13.92 -0.06
N ALA A 64 4.65 -13.89 0.95
CA ALA A 64 4.97 -13.20 2.19
C ALA A 64 5.96 -13.97 3.07
N PHE A 65 6.09 -15.28 2.88
CA PHE A 65 6.98 -16.17 3.64
C PHE A 65 8.23 -16.61 2.89
N ASP A 66 8.32 -16.35 1.58
CA ASP A 66 9.51 -16.59 0.78
C ASP A 66 10.43 -15.35 0.69
N ASP A 67 11.54 -15.53 -0.02
CA ASP A 67 12.54 -14.48 -0.27
C ASP A 67 11.98 -13.29 -1.06
N LYS A 68 10.90 -13.45 -1.82
CA LYS A 68 10.27 -12.35 -2.58
C LYS A 68 9.65 -11.37 -1.59
N GLY A 69 8.98 -11.85 -0.55
CA GLY A 69 8.41 -11.01 0.51
C GLY A 69 9.48 -10.22 1.26
N ASP A 70 10.63 -10.85 1.57
CA ASP A 70 11.78 -10.16 2.17
C ASP A 70 12.37 -9.11 1.24
N THR A 71 12.54 -9.46 -0.03
CA THR A 71 13.05 -8.54 -1.06
C THR A 71 12.15 -7.31 -1.19
N LEU A 72 10.84 -7.51 -1.31
CA LEU A 72 9.88 -6.41 -1.38
C LEU A 72 9.91 -5.55 -0.12
N HIS A 73 9.96 -6.15 1.07
CA HIS A 73 10.02 -5.42 2.33
C HIS A 73 11.27 -4.54 2.40
N LYS A 74 12.43 -5.06 1.98
CA LYS A 74 13.68 -4.31 1.88
C LYS A 74 13.59 -3.17 0.86
N ILE A 75 13.03 -3.41 -0.33
CA ILE A 75 12.87 -2.38 -1.38
C ILE A 75 12.02 -1.22 -0.85
N TYR A 76 10.88 -1.51 -0.23
CA TYR A 76 10.04 -0.46 0.36
C TYR A 76 10.73 0.26 1.51
N GLY A 77 11.48 -0.46 2.36
CA GLY A 77 12.30 0.16 3.40
C GLY A 77 13.35 1.12 2.85
N GLN A 78 14.05 0.75 1.77
CA GLN A 78 15.01 1.64 1.10
C GLN A 78 14.34 2.85 0.47
N ARG A 79 13.16 2.69 -0.14
CA ARG A 79 12.37 3.81 -0.67
C ARG A 79 12.01 4.79 0.46
N THR A 80 11.57 4.30 1.61
CA THR A 80 11.27 5.13 2.79
C THR A 80 12.52 5.89 3.27
N LEU A 81 13.67 5.22 3.39
CA LEU A 81 14.94 5.85 3.81
C LEU A 81 15.47 6.88 2.80
N SER A 82 15.21 6.67 1.51
CA SER A 82 15.66 7.57 0.44
C SER A 82 14.83 8.86 0.34
N PHE A 83 13.63 8.88 0.94
CA PHE A 83 12.73 10.03 0.84
C PHE A 83 13.37 11.27 1.51
N LYS A 84 13.19 12.46 0.89
CA LYS A 84 13.75 13.74 1.36
C LYS A 84 12.65 14.80 1.51
N PRO A 85 12.58 15.51 2.66
CA PRO A 85 13.39 15.32 3.87
C PRO A 85 13.11 13.96 4.54
N GLU A 86 14.01 13.49 5.41
CA GLU A 86 13.85 12.21 6.10
C GLU A 86 12.48 12.11 6.80
N LEU A 87 11.80 10.97 6.64
CA LEU A 87 10.53 10.69 7.30
C LEU A 87 10.78 10.37 8.78
N ARG A 88 10.20 11.16 9.68
CA ARG A 88 10.43 11.06 11.14
C ARG A 88 9.31 10.36 11.92
N TYR A 89 8.17 10.14 11.29
CA TYR A 89 6.99 9.57 11.93
C TYR A 89 6.11 8.85 10.90
N VAL A 90 5.10 8.14 11.38
CA VAL A 90 4.05 7.51 10.55
C VAL A 90 2.67 7.79 11.18
N PRO A 91 1.59 7.90 10.39
CA PRO A 91 1.59 7.95 8.92
C PRO A 91 2.29 9.22 8.39
N SER A 92 2.68 9.22 7.13
CA SER A 92 3.16 10.42 6.43
C SER A 92 2.61 10.40 5.02
N VAL A 93 2.13 11.54 4.55
CA VAL A 93 1.59 11.70 3.20
C VAL A 93 2.47 12.65 2.41
N ALA A 94 2.77 12.26 1.17
CA ALA A 94 3.49 13.11 0.23
C ALA A 94 2.65 13.31 -1.03
N ILE A 95 2.54 14.56 -1.46
CA ILE A 95 1.88 14.94 -2.72
C ILE A 95 2.94 15.56 -3.62
N ASN A 96 3.05 15.08 -4.87
CA ASN A 96 4.08 15.52 -5.83
C ASN A 96 5.51 15.47 -5.27
N GLY A 97 5.82 14.43 -4.49
CA GLY A 97 7.14 14.20 -3.91
C GLY A 97 7.50 15.07 -2.70
N LYS A 98 6.57 15.90 -2.20
CA LYS A 98 6.78 16.74 -1.01
C LYS A 98 5.86 16.29 0.13
N LEU A 99 6.38 16.26 1.36
CA LEU A 99 5.57 16.03 2.54
C LEU A 99 4.45 17.06 2.63
N ASN A 100 3.26 16.57 2.97
CA ASN A 100 2.09 17.39 3.25
C ASN A 100 1.39 16.82 4.49
N THR A 101 1.53 17.52 5.60
CA THR A 101 0.98 17.12 6.90
C THR A 101 -0.54 17.29 6.96
N ASP A 102 -1.07 18.28 6.25
CA ASP A 102 -2.51 18.54 6.20
C ASP A 102 -3.24 17.41 5.46
N ALA A 103 -2.58 16.80 4.48
CA ALA A 103 -3.10 15.66 3.73
C ALA A 103 -3.24 14.38 4.58
N GLU A 104 -2.66 14.33 5.78
CA GLU A 104 -2.85 13.20 6.70
C GLU A 104 -4.28 13.19 7.29
N THR A 105 -4.90 14.36 7.45
CA THR A 105 -6.26 14.52 8.01
C THR A 105 -7.28 14.94 6.95
N ASP A 106 -6.86 15.68 5.92
CA ASP A 106 -7.70 16.16 4.83
C ASP A 106 -7.03 16.00 3.46
N LEU A 107 -6.84 14.75 3.04
CA LEU A 107 -6.29 14.44 1.72
C LEU A 107 -7.13 15.06 0.60
N MET A 108 -8.45 15.03 0.70
CA MET A 108 -9.34 15.55 -0.35
C MET A 108 -9.19 17.07 -0.49
N GLY A 109 -9.18 17.82 0.61
CA GLY A 109 -8.96 19.26 0.59
C GLY A 109 -7.61 19.64 -0.03
N GLU A 110 -6.53 18.94 0.33
CA GLU A 110 -5.21 19.17 -0.25
C GLU A 110 -5.16 18.85 -1.76
N ILE A 111 -5.82 17.79 -2.21
CA ILE A 111 -5.95 17.48 -3.64
C ILE A 111 -6.79 18.55 -4.35
N CYS A 112 -7.89 19.02 -3.76
CA CYS A 112 -8.72 20.08 -4.34
C CYS A 112 -7.96 21.41 -4.50
N LYS A 113 -7.11 21.78 -3.54
CA LYS A 113 -6.24 22.97 -3.66
C LYS A 113 -5.32 22.89 -4.88
N LEU A 114 -4.81 21.70 -5.20
CA LEU A 114 -3.92 21.46 -6.34
C LEU A 114 -4.67 21.23 -7.65
N ARG A 115 -5.90 20.71 -7.59
CA ARG A 115 -6.74 20.36 -8.74
C ARG A 115 -8.18 20.84 -8.55
N PRO A 116 -8.44 22.16 -8.54
CA PRO A 116 -9.77 22.70 -8.21
C PRO A 116 -10.91 22.25 -9.14
N LYS A 117 -10.60 21.75 -10.33
CA LYS A 117 -11.59 21.28 -11.31
C LYS A 117 -12.07 19.83 -11.07
N LEU A 118 -11.41 19.09 -10.18
CA LEU A 118 -11.78 17.73 -9.82
C LEU A 118 -12.66 17.68 -8.56
N CYS A 119 -13.03 18.87 -8.09
CA CYS A 119 -13.90 19.18 -6.97
C CYS A 119 -14.95 20.17 -7.50
#